data_AF-A0A7T9CDN6-F1
#
_entry.id   AF-A0A7T9CDN6-F1
#
_cell.length_a   1.000
_cell.length_b   1.000
_cell.length_c   1.000
_cell.angle_alpha   90.00
_cell.angle_beta   90.00
_cell.angle_gamma   90.00
#
_symmetry.space_group_name_H-M   'P 1'
#
loop_
_entity.id
_entity.type
_entity.pdbx_description
1 polymer ?
#
loop_
_entity_poly.entity_id
_entity_poly.type
_entity_poly.pdbx_seq_one_letter_code
_entity_poly.pdbx_strand_id
1 'polypeptide(L)'
;MLEYINKFERGVYYVLMVLLAGSSSLASLNSSLSFFALFSDLSYRLGNHEILQIFGYFLLILIRIEPRDDKAYLLKNEIQVEIIVLVAIIAVARKIILLDPFIEGLEELNANVMIALGVVIIALSASYYLIRRTSPR
;
A
#
# COMPACT_ATOMS: atom_id res chain seq x y z
N MET A 1 25.73 -5.41 18.00
CA MET A 1 24.26 -5.55 18.13
C MET A 1 23.51 -4.87 16.98
N LEU A 2 23.83 -3.61 16.64
CA LEU A 2 23.21 -2.88 15.52
C LEU A 2 23.45 -3.51 14.13
N GLU A 3 24.62 -4.11 13.88
CA GLU A 3 24.90 -4.81 12.61
C GLU A 3 24.03 -6.05 12.38
N TYR A 4 23.67 -6.77 13.44
CA TYR A 4 22.80 -7.95 13.32
C TYR A 4 21.36 -7.56 13.01
N ILE A 5 20.87 -6.47 13.61
CA ILE A 5 19.54 -5.92 13.32
C ILE A 5 19.47 -5.45 11.86
N ASN A 6 20.47 -4.70 11.38
CA ASN A 6 20.53 -4.23 10.00
C ASN A 6 20.64 -5.37 8.96
N LYS A 7 21.29 -6.47 9.32
CA LYS A 7 21.42 -7.65 8.44
C LYS A 7 20.11 -8.44 8.40
N PHE A 8 19.44 -8.59 9.54
CA PHE A 8 18.13 -9.21 9.63
C PHE A 8 17.07 -8.41 8.85
N GLU A 9 17.00 -7.09 9.05
CA GLU A 9 16.08 -6.20 8.37
C GLU A 9 16.27 -6.22 6.84
N ARG A 10 17.53 -6.20 6.38
CA ARG A 10 17.84 -6.35 4.94
C ARG A 10 17.40 -7.69 4.37
N GLY A 11 17.55 -8.77 5.14
CA GLY A 11 17.07 -10.10 4.74
C GLY A 11 15.55 -10.11 4.57
N VAL A 12 14.82 -9.58 5.54
CA VAL A 12 13.36 -9.48 5.50
C VAL A 12 12.90 -8.60 4.32
N TYR A 13 13.56 -7.45 4.11
CA TYR A 13 13.27 -6.56 2.98
C TYR A 13 13.46 -7.26 1.64
N TYR A 14 14.56 -8.00 1.45
CA TYR A 14 14.82 -8.71 0.20
C TYR A 14 13.80 -9.81 -0.07
N VAL A 15 13.45 -10.59 0.96
CA VAL A 15 12.41 -11.62 0.86
C VAL A 15 11.06 -11.02 0.47
N LEU A 16 10.66 -9.91 1.11
CA LEU A 16 9.42 -9.20 0.78
C LEU A 16 9.42 -8.66 -0.67
N MET A 17 10.54 -8.09 -1.12
CA MET A 17 10.71 -7.61 -2.49
C MET A 17 10.51 -8.74 -3.52
N VAL A 18 11.12 -9.90 -3.27
CA VAL A 18 10.97 -11.07 -4.14
C VAL A 18 9.52 -11.57 -4.15
N LEU A 19 8.86 -11.64 -2.99
CA LEU A 19 7.45 -12.06 -2.89
C LEU A 19 6.51 -11.09 -3.60
N LEU A 20 6.75 -9.78 -3.51
CA LEU A 20 6.00 -8.77 -4.26
C LEU A 20 6.20 -8.92 -5.78
N ALA A 21 7.45 -9.06 -6.22
CA ALA A 21 7.75 -9.23 -7.64
C ALA A 21 7.09 -10.51 -8.20
N GLY A 22 7.14 -11.60 -7.43
CA GLY A 22 6.50 -12.87 -7.79
C GLY A 22 4.98 -12.76 -7.87
N SER A 23 4.33 -12.23 -6.83
CA SER A 23 2.86 -12.06 -6.81
C SER A 23 2.36 -11.10 -7.89
N SER A 24 3.08 -10.01 -8.15
CA SER A 24 2.75 -9.04 -9.21
C SER A 24 2.91 -9.67 -10.61
N SER A 25 3.94 -10.50 -10.79
CA SER A 25 4.15 -11.22 -12.06
C SER A 25 3.04 -12.25 -12.32
N LEU A 26 2.65 -13.01 -11.29
CA LEU A 26 1.52 -13.96 -11.38
C LEU A 26 0.20 -13.24 -11.68
N ALA A 27 -0.08 -12.11 -11.02
CA ALA A 27 -1.26 -11.29 -11.28
C ALA A 27 -1.28 -10.74 -12.73
N SER A 28 -0.13 -10.28 -13.22
CA SER A 28 0.02 -9.76 -14.58
C SER A 28 -0.20 -10.85 -15.64
N LEU A 29 0.31 -12.07 -15.39
CA LEU A 29 0.09 -13.23 -16.26
C LEU A 29 -1.39 -13.63 -16.32
N ASN A 30 -2.06 -13.75 -15.17
CA ASN A 30 -3.50 -14.07 -15.13
C ASN A 30 -4.35 -13.02 -15.85
N SER A 31 -4.00 -11.74 -15.69
CA SER A 31 -4.67 -10.63 -16.39
C SER A 31 -4.47 -10.68 -17.90
N SER A 32 -3.25 -10.99 -18.36
CA SER A 32 -2.92 -11.16 -19.78
C SER A 32 -3.66 -12.35 -20.41
N LEU A 33 -3.73 -13.48 -19.70
CA LEU A 33 -4.45 -14.67 -20.16
C LEU A 33 -5.95 -14.38 -20.26
N SER A 34 -6.52 -13.66 -19.29
CA SER A 34 -7.92 -13.20 -19.32
C SER A 34 -8.20 -12.29 -20.52
N PHE A 35 -7.27 -11.37 -20.84
CA PHE A 35 -7.39 -10.48 -22.00
C PHE A 35 -7.38 -11.26 -23.32
N PHE A 36 -6.53 -12.27 -23.46
CA PHE A 36 -6.52 -13.12 -24.66
C PHE A 36 -7.79 -13.98 -24.75
N ALA A 37 -8.27 -14.50 -23.62
CA ALA A 37 -9.46 -15.34 -23.55
C ALA A 37 -10.75 -14.61 -23.96
N LEU A 38 -10.81 -13.27 -23.79
CA LEU A 38 -11.91 -12.43 -24.31
C LEU A 38 -12.03 -12.47 -25.84
N PHE A 39 -10.94 -12.70 -26.58
CA PHE A 39 -10.98 -12.82 -28.04
C PHE A 39 -11.37 -14.22 -28.52
N SER A 40 -11.31 -15.24 -27.64
CA SER A 40 -11.57 -16.64 -27.97
C SER A 40 -12.87 -17.20 -27.38
N ASP A 41 -13.78 -16.34 -26.92
CA ASP A 41 -15.09 -16.69 -26.32
C ASP A 41 -14.99 -17.75 -25.21
N LEU A 42 -13.92 -17.68 -24.40
CA LEU A 42 -13.66 -18.58 -23.29
C LEU A 42 -13.61 -17.77 -21.99
N SER A 43 -14.71 -17.79 -21.22
CA SER A 43 -14.76 -17.11 -19.92
C SER A 43 -13.89 -17.84 -18.90
N TYR A 44 -12.63 -17.41 -18.77
CA TYR A 44 -11.73 -17.87 -17.72
C TYR A 44 -11.57 -16.77 -16.66
N ARG A 45 -12.42 -16.81 -15.62
CA ARG A 45 -12.29 -15.97 -14.41
C ARG A 45 -11.50 -16.71 -13.35
N LEU A 46 -10.17 -16.72 -13.45
CA LEU A 46 -9.33 -17.12 -12.33
C LEU A 46 -9.40 -16.07 -11.21
N GLY A 47 -9.38 -16.52 -9.95
CA GLY A 47 -9.55 -15.70 -8.75
C GLY A 47 -8.42 -14.71 -8.50
N ASN A 48 -8.44 -13.56 -9.18
CA ASN A 48 -7.49 -12.46 -8.97
C ASN A 48 -7.59 -11.84 -7.57
N HIS A 49 -8.74 -12.02 -6.89
CA HIS A 49 -9.00 -11.49 -5.56
C HIS A 49 -8.00 -11.99 -4.51
N GLU A 50 -7.72 -13.29 -4.47
CA GLU A 50 -6.81 -13.88 -3.48
C GLU A 50 -5.37 -13.38 -3.66
N ILE A 51 -4.93 -13.21 -4.92
CA ILE A 51 -3.60 -12.71 -5.25
C ILE A 51 -3.44 -11.24 -4.82
N LEU A 52 -4.47 -10.43 -5.07
CA LEU A 52 -4.51 -9.02 -4.62
C LEU A 52 -4.53 -8.91 -3.10
N GLN A 53 -5.24 -9.81 -2.41
CA GLN A 53 -5.31 -9.83 -0.96
C GLN A 53 -3.96 -10.20 -0.32
N ILE A 54 -3.25 -11.18 -0.90
CA ILE A 54 -1.90 -11.57 -0.47
C ILE A 54 -0.88 -10.44 -0.71
N PHE A 55 -0.93 -9.78 -1.86
CA PHE A 55 -0.17 -8.55 -2.13
C PHE A 55 -0.47 -7.45 -1.08
N GLY A 56 -1.73 -7.38 -0.67
CA GLY A 56 -2.24 -6.58 0.43
C GLY A 56 -1.75 -6.92 1.83
N TYR A 57 -1.12 -8.06 2.05
CA TYR A 57 -0.43 -8.33 3.31
C TYR A 57 1.04 -7.94 3.22
N PHE A 58 1.71 -8.19 2.09
CA PHE A 58 3.14 -7.87 1.94
C PHE A 58 3.43 -6.38 2.09
N LEU A 59 2.71 -5.54 1.36
CA LEU A 59 2.94 -4.11 1.43
C LEU A 59 2.64 -3.53 2.87
N LEU A 60 1.98 -4.27 3.81
CA LEU A 60 1.63 -3.83 5.20
C LEU A 60 2.85 -4.01 6.07
N ILE A 61 3.62 -5.02 5.74
CA ILE A 61 4.89 -5.31 6.35
C ILE A 61 5.93 -4.34 5.79
N LEU A 62 5.93 -4.06 4.48
CA LEU A 62 6.86 -3.10 3.89
C LEU A 62 6.71 -1.69 4.48
N ILE A 63 5.50 -1.13 4.61
CA ILE A 63 5.37 0.24 5.16
C ILE A 63 5.92 0.40 6.59
N ARG A 64 6.01 -0.68 7.36
CA ARG A 64 6.61 -0.66 8.69
C ARG A 64 8.15 -0.66 8.63
N ILE A 65 8.72 -1.25 7.58
CA ILE A 65 10.18 -1.36 7.34
C ILE A 65 10.70 -0.21 6.45
N GLU A 66 9.84 0.37 5.61
CA GLU A 66 10.15 1.40 4.62
C GLU A 66 10.67 2.72 5.22
N PRO A 67 10.16 3.24 6.37
CA PRO A 67 10.70 4.47 6.95
C PRO A 67 12.05 4.17 7.61
N ARG A 68 13.05 3.95 6.76
CA ARG A 68 14.45 3.65 7.07
C ARG A 68 15.31 4.88 6.77
N ASP A 69 14.85 6.06 7.18
CA ASP A 69 15.64 7.29 7.01
C ASP A 69 15.91 8.00 8.35
N ASP A 70 16.36 7.23 9.33
CA ASP A 70 16.77 7.71 10.66
C ASP A 70 18.19 8.32 10.68
N LYS A 71 18.62 9.02 9.62
CA LYS A 71 19.87 9.83 9.68
C LYS A 71 19.61 11.33 9.80
N ALA A 72 18.43 11.80 9.39
CA ALA A 72 17.96 13.15 9.71
C ALA A 72 17.29 13.23 11.11
N TYR A 73 16.86 12.10 11.68
CA TYR A 73 16.11 12.02 12.95
C TYR A 73 16.97 12.16 14.21
N LEU A 74 18.26 11.82 14.15
CA LEU A 74 19.12 11.77 15.34
C LEU A 74 19.96 13.03 15.56
N LEU A 75 20.14 13.89 14.55
CA LEU A 75 20.91 15.14 14.70
C LEU A 75 20.06 16.33 15.17
N LYS A 76 18.74 16.29 14.94
CA LYS A 76 17.76 17.26 15.42
C LYS A 76 16.65 16.44 16.07
N ASN A 77 16.51 16.56 17.38
CA ASN A 77 15.61 15.79 18.24
C ASN A 77 14.11 16.09 18.00
N GLU A 78 13.71 16.35 16.76
CA GLU A 78 12.38 16.77 16.37
C GLU A 78 11.92 15.87 15.24
N ILE A 79 10.99 14.98 15.57
CA ILE A 79 10.29 14.19 14.57
C ILE A 79 9.59 15.18 13.65
N GLN A 80 10.03 15.25 12.39
CA GLN A 80 9.36 16.07 11.38
C GLN A 80 7.96 15.51 11.18
N VAL A 81 6.96 16.24 11.68
CA VAL A 81 5.54 15.85 11.63
C VAL A 81 5.09 15.52 10.20
N GLU A 82 5.77 16.10 9.20
CA GLU A 82 5.62 15.80 7.78
C GLU A 82 5.75 14.31 7.45
N ILE A 83 6.75 13.62 7.99
CA ILE A 83 7.01 12.20 7.67
C ILE A 83 5.93 11.30 8.27
N ILE A 84 5.44 11.61 9.47
CA ILE A 84 4.35 10.86 10.10
C ILE A 84 3.08 10.98 9.25
N VAL A 85 2.75 12.19 8.79
CA VAL A 85 1.56 12.42 7.95
C VAL A 85 1.70 11.74 6.59
N LEU A 86 2.91 11.73 6.01
CA LEU A 86 3.19 11.01 4.77
C LEU A 86 2.94 9.50 4.93
N VAL A 87 3.45 8.89 6.00
CA VAL A 87 3.22 7.47 6.31
C VAL A 87 1.73 7.17 6.52
N ALA A 88 1.00 8.07 7.17
CA ALA A 88 -0.46 7.94 7.35
C ALA A 88 -1.21 7.98 6.00
N ILE A 89 -0.84 8.88 5.08
CA ILE A 89 -1.41 8.95 3.72
C ILE A 89 -1.15 7.65 2.96
N ILE A 90 0.09 7.14 2.98
CA ILE A 90 0.44 5.90 2.28
C ILE A 90 -0.33 4.71 2.88
N ALA A 91 -0.50 4.65 4.20
CA ALA A 91 -1.27 3.60 4.87
C ALA A 91 -2.76 3.60 4.44
N VAL A 92 -3.39 4.78 4.36
CA VAL A 92 -4.79 4.91 3.90
C VAL A 92 -4.92 4.60 2.41
N ALA A 93 -4.05 5.16 1.56
CA ALA A 93 -4.05 4.89 0.11
C ALA A 93 -4.01 3.40 -0.17
N ARG A 94 -3.25 2.67 0.64
CA ARG A 94 -3.11 1.25 0.49
C ARG A 94 -4.31 0.43 0.98
N LYS A 95 -5.00 0.87 2.03
CA LYS A 95 -6.25 0.25 2.46
C LYS A 95 -7.33 0.37 1.37
N ILE A 96 -7.29 1.45 0.58
CA ILE A 96 -8.21 1.71 -0.53
C ILE A 96 -7.92 0.81 -1.73
N ILE A 97 -6.65 0.60 -2.10
CA ILE A 97 -6.28 -0.33 -3.19
C ILE A 97 -6.79 -1.76 -2.93
N LEU A 98 -6.91 -2.14 -1.66
CA LEU A 98 -7.38 -3.45 -1.22
C LEU A 98 -8.90 -3.54 -1.05
N LEU A 99 -9.62 -2.43 -1.19
CA LEU A 99 -11.08 -2.48 -1.18
C LEU A 99 -11.54 -3.10 -2.49
N ASP A 100 -12.22 -4.24 -2.42
CA ASP A 100 -12.86 -4.86 -3.57
C ASP A 100 -14.35 -4.44 -3.58
N PRO A 101 -14.79 -3.63 -4.56
CA PRO A 101 -16.19 -3.22 -4.67
C PRO A 101 -17.09 -4.32 -5.28
N PHE A 102 -16.52 -5.42 -5.77
CA PHE A 102 -17.23 -6.47 -6.51
C PHE A 102 -17.58 -7.71 -5.66
N ILE A 103 -17.57 -7.62 -4.33
CA ILE A 103 -18.13 -8.71 -3.50
C ILE A 103 -19.63 -8.83 -3.83
N GLU A 104 -19.94 -9.82 -4.66
CA GLU A 104 -21.29 -10.24 -5.04
C GLU A 104 -22.11 -10.47 -3.75
N GLY A 105 -23.04 -9.56 -3.46
CA GLY A 105 -23.98 -9.69 -2.34
C GLY A 105 -24.21 -8.42 -1.50
N LEU A 106 -23.47 -7.33 -1.73
CA LEU A 106 -23.61 -6.10 -0.95
C LEU A 106 -23.66 -4.86 -1.85
N GLU A 107 -24.70 -4.77 -2.69
CA GLU A 107 -24.98 -3.57 -3.48
C GLU A 107 -25.20 -2.31 -2.59
N GLU A 108 -25.45 -2.49 -1.28
CA GLU A 108 -25.66 -1.41 -0.32
C GLU A 108 -24.45 -1.09 0.59
N LEU A 109 -23.45 -1.97 0.70
CA LEU A 109 -22.20 -1.63 1.41
C LEU A 109 -21.16 -1.16 0.40
N ASN A 110 -21.20 0.10 -0.07
CA ASN A 110 -20.00 0.73 -0.64
C ASN A 110 -20.05 2.27 -0.75
N ALA A 111 -21.21 2.89 -1.01
CA ALA A 111 -21.26 4.34 -1.22
C ALA A 111 -20.80 5.15 0.00
N ASN A 112 -21.33 4.83 1.20
CA ASN A 112 -20.96 5.55 2.42
C ASN A 112 -19.50 5.32 2.83
N VAL A 113 -18.98 4.10 2.63
CA VAL A 113 -17.58 3.76 2.95
C VAL A 113 -16.63 4.49 2.01
N MET A 114 -16.96 4.55 0.71
CA MET A 114 -16.20 5.32 -0.27
C MET A 114 -16.20 6.81 0.03
N ILE A 115 -17.36 7.38 0.41
CA ILE A 115 -17.46 8.79 0.82
C ILE A 115 -16.62 9.04 2.07
N ALA A 116 -16.71 8.18 3.09
CA ALA A 116 -15.92 8.31 4.31
C ALA A 116 -14.41 8.24 4.04
N LEU A 117 -13.97 7.31 3.18
CA LEU A 117 -12.57 7.23 2.73
C LEU A 117 -12.14 8.49 1.99
N GLY A 118 -12.99 9.04 1.12
CA GLY A 118 -12.75 10.32 0.44
C GLY A 118 -12.53 11.48 1.41
N VAL A 119 -13.37 11.59 2.44
CA VAL A 119 -13.24 12.61 3.49
C VAL A 119 -11.90 12.44 4.25
N VAL A 120 -11.51 11.22 4.58
CA VAL A 120 -10.23 10.95 5.27
C VAL A 120 -9.03 11.35 4.41
N ILE A 121 -9.04 11.05 3.11
CA ILE A 121 -7.95 11.44 2.20
C ILE A 121 -7.84 12.96 2.11
N ILE A 122 -8.97 13.67 2.00
CA ILE A 122 -9.01 15.13 1.94
C ILE A 122 -8.46 15.72 3.25
N ALA A 123 -8.87 15.20 4.40
CA ALA A 123 -8.40 15.66 5.71
C ALA A 123 -6.88 15.45 5.89
N LEU A 124 -6.36 14.27 5.51
CA LEU A 124 -4.92 13.98 5.58
C LEU A 124 -4.11 14.85 4.61
N SER A 125 -4.62 15.05 3.39
CA SER A 125 -3.98 15.91 2.39
C SER A 125 -3.96 17.38 2.84
N ALA A 126 -5.05 17.86 3.45
CA ALA A 126 -5.12 19.19 4.02
C ALA A 126 -4.15 19.36 5.20
N SER A 127 -4.05 18.35 6.08
CA SER A 127 -3.08 18.31 7.17
C SER A 127 -1.63 18.43 6.65
N TYR A 128 -1.26 17.62 5.66
CA TYR A 128 0.05 17.68 5.01
C TYR A 128 0.33 19.06 4.40
N TYR A 129 -0.65 19.63 3.70
CA TYR A 129 -0.53 20.96 3.09
C TYR A 129 -0.32 22.07 4.14
N LEU A 130 -1.07 22.05 5.25
CA LEU A 130 -0.92 23.02 6.34
C LEU A 130 0.48 22.92 6.96
N ILE A 131 0.91 21.71 7.34
CA ILE A 131 2.22 21.48 7.97
C ILE A 131 3.34 22.02 7.10
N ARG A 132 3.29 21.73 5.79
CA ARG A 132 4.29 22.20 4.81
C ARG A 132 4.30 23.72 4.65
N ARG A 133 3.16 24.39 4.85
CA ARG A 133 3.06 25.85 4.78
C ARG A 133 3.58 26.54 6.04
N THR A 134 3.39 25.92 7.21
CA THR A 134 3.82 26.47 8.50
C THR A 134 5.25 26.13 8.88
N SER A 135 5.86 25.08 8.33
CA SER A 135 7.25 24.73 8.61
C SER A 135 8.19 25.68 7.84
N PRO A 136 8.86 26.65 8.49
CA PRO A 136 9.90 27.44 7.83
C PRO A 136 11.07 26.50 7.55
N ARG A 137 11.66 26.61 6.36
CA ARG A 137 12.86 25.85 5.99
C ARG A 137 14.03 26.16 6.92
#